data_AF-A0A2E6H7E6-F1
#
_entry.id   AF-A0A2E6H7E6-F1
#
_cell.length_a   1.000
_cell.length_b   1.000
_cell.length_c   1.000
_cell.angle_alpha   90.00
_cell.angle_beta   90.00
_cell.angle_gamma   90.00
#
_symmetry.space_group_name_H-M   'P 1'
#
loop_
_entity.id
_entity.type
_entity.pdbx_description
1 polymer ?
#
loop_
_entity_poly.entity_id
_entity_poly.type
_entity_poly.pdbx_seq_one_letter_code
_entity_poly.pdbx_strand_id
1 'polypeptide(L)'
;MKLIITILVLWSSMAIAEMKTGVIFLRTDTEEQIEPEVREIMRLVKKGRYRGPHFSCNGQARVYAVEVAGLRFRTDRDGNVEPFYLTFIKYRCNE
;
A
#
# COMPACT_ATOMS: atom_id res chain seq x y z
N MET A 1 37.47 -18.46 24.37
CA MET A 1 37.18 -17.06 23.97
C MET A 1 36.77 -16.87 22.51
N LYS A 2 37.22 -17.68 21.53
CA LYS A 2 36.83 -17.51 20.12
C LYS A 2 35.34 -17.84 19.84
N LEU A 3 34.74 -18.77 20.58
CA LEU A 3 33.34 -19.20 20.36
C LEU A 3 32.29 -18.14 20.72
N ILE A 4 32.57 -17.29 21.71
CA ILE A 4 31.63 -16.27 22.19
C ILE A 4 31.49 -15.15 21.16
N ILE A 5 32.59 -14.82 20.48
CA ILE A 5 32.64 -13.77 19.46
C ILE A 5 31.84 -14.20 18.21
N THR A 6 31.92 -15.47 17.81
CA THR A 6 31.15 -15.99 16.67
C THR A 6 29.65 -15.96 16.92
N ILE A 7 29.20 -16.26 18.14
CA ILE A 7 27.76 -16.22 18.50
C ILE A 7 27.22 -14.79 18.48
N LEU A 8 28.00 -13.81 18.97
CA LEU A 8 27.63 -12.39 18.92
C LEU A 8 27.52 -11.86 17.48
N VAL A 9 28.42 -12.28 16.58
CA VAL A 9 28.34 -11.90 15.15
C VAL A 9 27.13 -12.53 14.47
N LEU A 10 26.83 -13.82 14.75
CA LEU A 10 25.66 -14.51 14.20
C LEU A 10 24.31 -13.96 14.72
N TRP A 11 24.27 -13.44 15.95
CA TRP A 11 23.06 -12.79 16.47
C TRP A 11 22.83 -11.40 15.86
N SER A 12 23.89 -10.70 15.45
CA SER A 12 23.76 -9.38 14.80
C SER A 12 23.21 -9.43 13.36
N SER A 13 23.26 -10.59 12.69
CA SER A 13 22.70 -10.77 11.35
C SER A 13 21.22 -11.21 11.34
N MET A 14 20.60 -11.45 12.51
CA MET A 14 19.14 -11.39 12.64
C MET A 14 18.65 -9.93 12.63
N ALA A 15 19.16 -9.12 11.70
CA ALA A 15 18.46 -7.94 11.25
C ALA A 15 17.26 -8.46 10.46
N ILE A 16 16.14 -8.64 11.18
CA ILE A 16 14.84 -8.88 10.61
C ILE A 16 14.63 -7.78 9.57
N ALA A 17 14.69 -8.12 8.28
CA ALA A 17 14.21 -7.24 7.23
C ALA A 17 12.71 -7.08 7.47
N GLU A 18 12.33 -6.07 8.27
CA GLU A 18 10.96 -5.75 8.59
C GLU A 18 10.24 -5.47 7.27
N MET A 19 9.45 -6.45 6.81
CA MET A 19 8.68 -6.29 5.59
C MET A 19 7.59 -5.25 5.84
N LYS A 20 7.84 -3.99 5.47
CA LYS A 20 6.83 -2.93 5.56
C LYS A 20 5.72 -3.17 4.54
N THR A 21 4.53 -3.52 5.04
CA THR A 21 3.29 -3.62 4.26
C THR A 21 2.39 -2.42 4.51
N GLY A 22 1.60 -2.03 3.52
CA GLY A 22 0.62 -0.96 3.67
C GLY A 22 -0.56 -1.09 2.72
N VAL A 23 -1.52 -0.19 2.87
CA VAL A 23 -2.76 -0.14 2.08
C VAL A 23 -2.95 1.28 1.57
N ILE A 24 -3.10 1.43 0.25
CA ILE A 24 -3.53 2.68 -0.37
C ILE A 24 -5.05 2.62 -0.51
N PHE A 25 -5.72 3.69 -0.07
CA PHE A 25 -7.15 3.87 -0.20
C PHE A 25 -7.40 4.74 -1.43
N LEU A 26 -8.08 4.19 -2.43
CA LEU A 26 -8.50 4.90 -3.63
C LEU A 26 -10.01 5.07 -3.60
N ARG A 27 -10.46 6.32 -3.70
CA ARG A 27 -11.87 6.65 -3.85
C ARG A 27 -12.11 7.13 -5.28
N THR A 28 -13.09 6.55 -5.95
CA THR A 28 -13.55 6.98 -7.27
C THR A 28 -15.05 7.24 -7.24
N ASP A 29 -15.55 8.06 -8.17
CA ASP A 29 -16.97 8.44 -8.19
C ASP A 29 -17.78 7.51 -9.11
N THR A 30 -17.15 6.98 -10.16
CA THR A 30 -17.79 6.04 -11.08
C THR A 30 -17.07 4.69 -11.15
N GLU A 31 -17.76 3.67 -11.66
CA GLU A 31 -17.21 2.31 -11.79
C GLU A 31 -16.13 2.25 -12.88
N GLU A 32 -16.30 3.01 -13.96
CA GLU A 32 -15.39 3.07 -15.12
C GLU A 32 -14.04 3.69 -14.75
N GLN A 33 -13.97 4.48 -13.68
CA GLN A 33 -12.74 5.09 -13.17
C GLN A 33 -11.86 4.12 -12.39
N ILE A 34 -12.45 3.05 -11.81
CA ILE A 34 -11.74 2.15 -10.88
C ILE A 34 -10.53 1.53 -11.56
N GLU A 35 -10.74 0.86 -12.69
CA GLU A 35 -9.69 0.12 -13.37
C GLU A 35 -8.52 1.00 -13.86
N PRO A 36 -8.75 2.11 -14.61
CA PRO A 36 -7.65 2.94 -15.08
C PRO A 36 -6.85 3.58 -13.93
N GLU A 37 -7.51 4.03 -12.87
CA GLU A 37 -6.82 4.62 -11.71
C GLU A 37 -6.01 3.59 -10.94
N VAL A 38 -6.56 2.40 -10.70
CA VAL A 38 -5.82 1.29 -10.08
C VAL A 38 -4.58 0.95 -10.90
N ARG A 39 -4.70 0.80 -12.23
CA ARG A 39 -3.57 0.48 -13.11
C ARG A 39 -2.49 1.55 -13.03
N GLU A 40 -2.88 2.83 -13.01
CA GLU A 40 -1.94 3.94 -12.91
C GLU A 40 -1.22 3.97 -11.56
N ILE A 41 -1.95 3.83 -10.45
CA ILE A 41 -1.35 3.75 -9.11
C ILE A 41 -0.38 2.57 -9.02
N MET A 42 -0.79 1.39 -9.49
CA MET A 42 0.08 0.21 -9.52
C MET A 42 1.36 0.48 -10.32
N ARG A 43 1.26 1.15 -11.48
CA ARG A 43 2.41 1.53 -12.31
C ARG A 43 3.35 2.49 -11.56
N LEU A 44 2.79 3.48 -10.85
CA LEU A 44 3.57 4.45 -10.07
C LEU A 44 4.26 3.80 -8.88
N VAL A 45 3.56 2.91 -8.16
CA VAL A 45 4.10 2.16 -7.02
C VAL A 45 5.26 1.25 -7.45
N LYS A 46 5.08 0.50 -8.56
CA LYS A 46 6.14 -0.34 -9.13
C LYS A 46 7.38 0.46 -9.54
N LYS A 47 7.18 1.68 -10.04
CA LYS A 47 8.29 2.59 -10.41
C LYS A 47 8.87 3.36 -9.23
N GLY A 48 8.33 3.22 -8.02
CA GLY A 48 8.73 3.98 -6.83
C GLY A 48 8.47 5.49 -6.95
N ARG A 49 7.46 5.87 -7.74
CA ARG A 49 7.09 7.27 -8.00
C ARG A 49 5.77 7.67 -7.33
N TYR A 50 5.06 6.73 -6.73
CA TYR A 50 3.84 7.04 -5.99
C TYR A 50 4.19 7.77 -4.69
N ARG A 51 3.53 8.91 -4.44
CA ARG A 51 3.71 9.78 -3.26
C ARG A 51 2.37 10.06 -2.57
N GLY A 52 1.37 9.23 -2.82
CA GLY A 52 0.02 9.44 -2.32
C GLY A 52 -0.11 9.17 -0.81
N PRO A 53 -1.30 9.47 -0.25
CA PRO A 53 -1.58 9.25 1.15
C PRO A 53 -1.42 7.77 1.52
N HIS A 54 -0.95 7.50 2.74
CA HIS A 54 -0.72 6.15 3.27
C HIS A 54 0.33 5.29 2.54
N PHE A 55 1.08 5.86 1.58
CA PHE A 55 2.24 5.20 0.98
C PHE A 55 3.52 5.54 1.76
N SER A 56 4.16 4.55 2.37
CA SER A 56 5.29 4.75 3.27
C SER A 56 6.62 4.18 2.75
N CYS A 57 6.66 3.60 1.55
CA CYS A 57 7.91 3.07 1.00
C CYS A 57 8.80 4.20 0.47
N ASN A 58 10.09 4.16 0.83
CA ASN A 58 11.14 4.98 0.20
C ASN A 58 11.65 4.30 -1.08
N GLY A 59 10.77 4.14 -2.08
CA GLY A 59 11.15 3.56 -3.37
C GLY A 59 10.08 2.65 -3.94
N GLN A 60 10.52 1.61 -4.63
CA GLN A 60 9.63 0.65 -5.30
C GLN A 60 8.89 -0.23 -4.27
N ALA A 61 7.65 -0.58 -4.60
CA ALA A 61 6.89 -1.55 -3.83
C ALA A 61 6.24 -2.57 -4.76
N ARG A 62 5.96 -3.76 -4.22
CA ARG A 62 5.17 -4.80 -4.88
C ARG A 62 3.73 -4.70 -4.41
N VAL A 63 2.81 -4.42 -5.33
CA VAL A 63 1.37 -4.61 -5.12
C VAL A 63 1.06 -6.10 -5.18
N TYR A 64 0.43 -6.64 -4.14
CA TYR A 64 0.12 -8.08 -4.03
C TYR A 64 -1.38 -8.38 -4.02
N ALA A 65 -2.24 -7.39 -3.73
CA ALA A 65 -3.68 -7.54 -3.83
C ALA A 65 -4.35 -6.19 -4.15
N VAL A 66 -5.46 -6.26 -4.85
CA VAL A 66 -6.39 -5.15 -5.05
C VAL A 66 -7.79 -5.65 -4.71
N GLU A 67 -8.49 -4.94 -3.83
CA GLU A 67 -9.85 -5.26 -3.40
C GLU A 67 -10.77 -4.08 -3.71
N VAL A 68 -11.81 -4.32 -4.48
CA VAL A 68 -12.85 -3.32 -4.79
C VAL A 68 -14.04 -3.61 -3.88
N ALA A 69 -14.31 -2.71 -2.93
CA ALA A 69 -15.35 -2.92 -1.91
C ALA A 69 -16.78 -2.69 -2.44
N GLY A 70 -16.93 -2.33 -3.72
CA GLY A 70 -18.20 -1.96 -4.35
C GLY A 70 -18.64 -0.53 -4.02
N LEU A 71 -19.93 -0.27 -4.26
CA LEU A 71 -20.57 1.03 -4.06
C LEU A 71 -20.78 1.33 -2.57
N ARG A 72 -20.31 2.49 -2.12
CA ARG A 72 -20.52 3.03 -0.79
C ARG A 72 -21.23 4.38 -0.89
N PHE A 73 -21.77 4.82 0.23
CA PHE A 73 -22.44 6.11 0.34
C PHE A 73 -21.84 6.90 1.48
N ARG A 74 -21.70 8.21 1.30
CA ARG A 74 -21.43 9.15 2.38
C ARG A 74 -22.56 10.16 2.46
N THR A 75 -22.77 10.70 3.65
CA THR A 75 -23.65 11.84 3.86
C THR A 75 -22.80 13.09 3.95
N ASP A 76 -23.15 14.12 3.20
CA ASP A 76 -22.52 15.44 3.33
C ASP A 76 -23.04 16.18 4.58
N ARG A 77 -22.67 17.46 4.73
CA ARG A 77 -23.12 18.27 5.87
C ARG A 77 -24.60 18.67 5.79
N ASP A 78 -25.18 18.66 4.59
CA ASP A 78 -26.55 19.09 4.30
C ASP A 78 -27.53 17.91 4.31
N GLY A 79 -27.04 16.69 4.49
CA GLY A 79 -27.85 15.46 4.54
C GLY A 79 -28.00 14.77 3.19
N ASN A 80 -27.34 15.24 2.12
CA ASN A 80 -27.38 14.59 0.83
C ASN A 80 -26.53 13.32 0.84
N VAL A 81 -27.02 12.30 0.16
CA VAL A 81 -26.34 11.01 0.02
C VAL A 81 -25.55 11.00 -1.28
N GLU A 82 -24.23 10.83 -1.18
CA GLU A 82 -23.33 10.76 -2.32
C GLU A 82 -22.74 9.35 -2.49
N PRO A 83 -22.92 8.71 -3.66
CA PRO A 83 -22.27 7.46 -3.98
C PRO A 83 -20.76 7.64 -4.21
N PHE A 84 -19.98 6.63 -3.85
CA PHE A 84 -18.57 6.51 -4.25
C PHE A 84 -18.12 5.06 -4.21
N TYR A 85 -17.11 4.70 -4.99
CA TYR A 85 -16.45 3.41 -4.95
C TYR A 85 -15.17 3.50 -4.11
N LEU A 86 -14.93 2.48 -3.29
CA LEU A 86 -13.71 2.38 -2.49
C LEU A 86 -12.89 1.17 -2.91
N THR A 87 -11.63 1.42 -3.24
CA THR A 87 -10.67 0.39 -3.64
C THR A 87 -9.48 0.40 -2.70
N PHE A 88 -9.05 -0.80 -2.30
CA PHE A 88 -7.87 -1.01 -1.45
C PHE A 88 -6.75 -1.62 -2.29
N ILE A 89 -5.60 -0.95 -2.36
CA ILE A 89 -4.41 -1.45 -3.05
C ILE A 89 -3.38 -1.83 -1.99
N LYS A 90 -3.18 -3.13 -1.79
CA LYS A 90 -2.29 -3.67 -0.76
C LYS A 90 -0.89 -3.87 -1.34
N TYR A 91 0.12 -3.33 -0.66
CA TYR A 91 1.50 -3.34 -1.13
C TYR A 91 2.48 -3.74 -0.04
N ARG A 92 3.66 -4.18 -0.48
CA ARG A 92 4.84 -4.46 0.34
C ARG A 92 6.03 -3.69 -0.23
N CYS A 93 6.78 -3.00 0.62
CA CYS A 93 8.02 -2.33 0.21
C CYS A 93 9.07 -3.36 -0.20
N ASN A 94 9.75 -3.07 -1.32
CA ASN A 94 10.94 -3.80 -1.74
C ASN A 94 12.13 -3.04 -1.14
N GLU A 95 12.45 -3.33 0.13
CA GLU A 95 13.70 -2.86 0.77
C GLU A 95 14.90 -3.68 0.28
#